data_AF-A0A328A8S9-F1
#
_entry.id   AF-A0A328A8S9-F1
#
_cell.length_a   1.000
_cell.length_b   1.000
_cell.length_c   1.000
_cell.angle_alpha   90.00
_cell.angle_beta   90.00
_cell.angle_gamma   90.00
#
_symmetry.space_group_name_H-M   'P 1'
#
loop_
_entity.id
_entity.type
_entity.pdbx_description
1 polymer ?
#
loop_
_entity_poly.entity_id
_entity_poly.type
_entity_poly.pdbx_seq_one_letter_code
_entity_poly.pdbx_strand_id
1 'polypeptide(L)'
;MRITHLALFAMLAVGGTALAQAAPQGPRLGFPVACEIGRTCEVQNYVDRDPGPGARDYRCATRTYQGHSGVDIRLLDLPAQKRGVEVLAAAPGRVSRLRNDVADVSVRAAGVASVAGRECGNGLVIDHGGGWETQYCHMAQGSIRVKAGDVVTAGQPLGRVGLSGQTEYPHLHMTVRHQGRTVDPFAPNPASAASCTAQQPMWTPAAAKALTYKAGAILNAGFAGAALTLDQIESGTMTRLAAGAPYMVAYMRAVGLERGDELEVILTAPGGSQLAAGKSKPMDGPKAHWFQMVGKRTPPGGWPSGAYTAETRVWRGGKVVLTRRETTRM
;
A
#
# COMPACT_ATOMS: atom_id res chain seq x y z
N MET A 1 -49.59 2.26 -72.46
CA MET A 1 -49.75 2.37 -71.00
C MET A 1 -48.43 1.98 -70.36
N ARG A 2 -47.68 2.95 -69.80
CA ARG A 2 -46.36 2.72 -69.18
C ARG A 2 -46.59 2.25 -67.74
N ILE A 3 -46.11 1.06 -67.38
CA ILE A 3 -46.05 0.59 -66.00
C ILE A 3 -44.57 0.52 -65.62
N THR A 4 -44.13 1.51 -64.85
CA THR A 4 -42.81 1.58 -64.22
C THR A 4 -42.81 0.68 -62.99
N HIS A 5 -42.03 -0.41 -63.01
CA HIS A 5 -41.74 -1.21 -61.82
C HIS A 5 -40.57 -0.58 -61.06
N LEU A 6 -40.86 -0.07 -59.86
CA LEU A 6 -39.87 0.41 -58.90
C LEU A 6 -39.31 -0.81 -58.15
N ALA A 7 -38.05 -1.19 -58.42
CA ALA A 7 -37.38 -2.25 -57.68
C ALA A 7 -36.81 -1.68 -56.37
N LEU A 8 -37.37 -2.11 -55.24
CA LEU A 8 -36.92 -1.74 -53.90
C LEU A 8 -35.71 -2.61 -53.50
N PHE A 9 -34.50 -2.05 -53.57
CA PHE A 9 -33.30 -2.70 -53.03
C PHE A 9 -33.29 -2.57 -51.51
N ALA A 10 -33.59 -3.67 -50.81
CA ALA A 10 -33.39 -3.76 -49.36
C ALA A 10 -31.90 -3.99 -49.07
N MET A 11 -31.19 -2.95 -48.62
CA MET A 11 -29.86 -3.10 -48.02
C MET A 11 -30.02 -3.78 -46.65
N LEU A 12 -29.69 -5.07 -46.58
CA LEU A 12 -29.46 -5.78 -45.32
C LEU A 12 -28.18 -5.23 -44.69
N ALA A 13 -28.34 -4.31 -43.73
CA ALA A 13 -27.26 -3.90 -42.84
C ALA A 13 -26.92 -5.09 -41.92
N VAL A 14 -25.84 -5.80 -42.24
CA VAL A 14 -25.24 -6.78 -41.32
C VAL A 14 -24.59 -6.00 -40.19
N GLY A 15 -25.35 -5.76 -39.13
CA GLY A 15 -24.84 -5.22 -37.87
C GLY A 15 -23.91 -6.25 -37.24
N GLY A 16 -22.61 -6.11 -37.47
CA GLY A 16 -21.60 -6.86 -36.74
C GLY A 16 -21.64 -6.46 -35.27
N THR A 17 -22.23 -7.31 -34.43
CA THR A 17 -22.06 -7.21 -32.99
C THR A 17 -20.60 -7.48 -32.68
N ALA A 18 -19.84 -6.43 -32.35
CA ALA A 18 -18.53 -6.60 -31.74
C ALA A 18 -18.73 -7.38 -30.44
N LEU A 19 -18.42 -8.69 -30.46
CA LEU A 19 -18.38 -9.51 -29.27
C LEU A 19 -17.36 -8.87 -28.33
N ALA A 20 -17.83 -8.33 -27.21
CA ALA A 20 -16.96 -7.88 -26.14
C ALA A 20 -16.09 -9.07 -25.71
N GLN A 21 -14.80 -9.02 -26.04
CA GLN A 21 -13.86 -10.04 -25.60
C GLN A 21 -13.87 -10.08 -24.08
N ALA A 22 -14.28 -11.22 -23.51
CA ALA A 22 -14.11 -11.49 -22.09
C ALA A 22 -12.62 -11.37 -21.77
N ALA A 23 -12.29 -10.71 -20.65
CA ALA A 23 -10.91 -10.64 -20.19
C ALA A 23 -10.33 -12.07 -20.09
N PRO A 24 -9.09 -12.30 -20.54
CA PRO A 24 -8.47 -13.62 -20.44
C PRO A 24 -8.52 -14.11 -18.99
N GLN A 25 -8.86 -15.39 -18.79
CA GLN A 25 -8.96 -16.00 -17.46
C GLN A 25 -7.55 -16.13 -16.86
N GLY A 26 -7.09 -15.06 -16.21
CA GLY A 26 -5.81 -15.02 -15.51
C GLY A 26 -5.82 -15.80 -14.19
N PRO A 27 -4.66 -15.89 -13.52
CA PRO A 27 -4.56 -16.57 -12.23
C PRO A 27 -5.44 -15.90 -11.17
N ARG A 28 -6.01 -16.71 -10.28
CA ARG A 28 -6.79 -16.20 -9.14
C ARG A 28 -5.84 -15.93 -7.96
N LEU A 29 -5.78 -14.67 -7.52
CA LEU A 29 -4.74 -14.18 -6.63
C LEU A 29 -5.18 -14.19 -5.15
N GLY A 30 -4.43 -14.89 -4.30
CA GLY A 30 -4.45 -14.77 -2.85
C GLY A 30 -3.71 -13.52 -2.37
N PHE A 31 -3.90 -13.17 -1.09
CA PHE A 31 -3.18 -12.05 -0.49
C PHE A 31 -1.70 -12.44 -0.29
N PRO A 32 -0.73 -11.64 -0.81
CA PRO A 32 0.66 -12.10 -0.97
C PRO A 32 1.56 -11.81 0.24
N VAL A 33 1.01 -11.36 1.37
CA VAL A 33 1.79 -11.02 2.57
C VAL A 33 1.10 -11.58 3.80
N ALA A 34 1.84 -12.22 4.71
CA ALA A 34 1.32 -12.71 5.98
C ALA A 34 1.14 -11.58 7.00
N CYS A 35 0.25 -10.64 6.71
CA CYS A 35 -0.08 -9.49 7.55
C CYS A 35 -1.59 -9.20 7.55
N GLU A 36 -2.02 -8.30 8.44
CA GLU A 36 -3.41 -7.88 8.57
C GLU A 36 -3.52 -6.41 8.19
N ILE A 37 -4.19 -6.13 7.07
CA ILE A 37 -4.38 -4.76 6.54
C ILE A 37 -5.11 -3.90 7.56
N GLY A 38 -4.57 -2.71 7.84
CA GLY A 38 -5.09 -1.77 8.84
C GLY A 38 -4.62 -2.07 10.27
N ARG A 39 -3.90 -3.18 10.50
CA ARG A 39 -3.33 -3.52 11.80
C ARG A 39 -1.81 -3.67 11.76
N THR A 40 -1.28 -4.55 10.92
CA THR A 40 0.17 -4.85 10.84
C THR A 40 0.79 -4.51 9.49
N CYS A 41 -0.03 -4.14 8.50
CA CYS A 41 0.40 -3.63 7.21
C CYS A 41 -0.70 -2.74 6.61
N GLU A 42 -0.39 -2.10 5.49
CA GLU A 42 -1.36 -1.30 4.73
C GLU A 42 -1.01 -1.31 3.24
N VAL A 43 -2.00 -1.10 2.37
CA VAL A 43 -1.68 -0.80 0.97
C VAL A 43 -1.10 0.61 0.91
N GLN A 44 0.05 0.80 0.29
CA GLN A 44 0.68 2.11 0.14
C GLN A 44 0.37 2.72 -1.23
N ASN A 45 0.56 1.95 -2.29
CA ASN A 45 0.34 2.36 -3.67
C ASN A 45 -0.37 1.25 -4.45
N TYR A 46 -1.22 1.65 -5.40
CA TYR A 46 -1.85 0.81 -6.41
C TYR A 46 -1.19 1.04 -7.76
N VAL A 47 -1.52 0.21 -8.76
CA VAL A 47 -1.03 0.37 -10.13
C VAL A 47 -1.46 1.73 -10.69
N ASP A 48 -0.53 2.42 -11.35
CA ASP A 48 -0.85 3.59 -12.15
C ASP A 48 -1.51 3.19 -13.47
N ARG A 49 -2.72 3.70 -13.70
CA ARG A 49 -3.51 3.46 -14.91
C ARG A 49 -3.54 4.68 -15.83
N ASP A 50 -2.95 5.80 -15.41
CA ASP A 50 -2.86 7.00 -16.25
C ASP A 50 -1.68 6.86 -17.23
N PRO A 51 -1.90 6.85 -18.56
CA PRO A 51 -0.81 6.85 -19.52
C PRO A 51 -0.13 8.22 -19.68
N GLY A 52 -0.71 9.28 -19.12
CA GLY A 52 -0.20 10.64 -19.20
C GLY A 52 0.83 10.99 -18.11
N PRO A 53 1.16 12.29 -17.95
CA PRO A 53 2.05 12.76 -16.89
C PRO A 53 1.38 12.81 -15.50
N GLY A 54 0.09 12.48 -15.42
CA GLY A 54 -0.61 12.30 -14.16
C GLY A 54 -0.26 10.97 -13.50
N ALA A 55 -0.98 10.64 -12.43
CA ALA A 55 -0.95 9.31 -11.83
C ALA A 55 -2.33 9.04 -11.22
N ARG A 56 -2.96 7.93 -11.61
CA ARG A 56 -4.31 7.57 -11.19
C ARG A 56 -4.40 6.08 -10.91
N ASP A 57 -4.88 5.72 -9.72
CA ASP A 57 -5.16 4.33 -9.39
C ASP A 57 -6.46 3.83 -10.08
N TYR A 58 -6.83 2.58 -9.85
CA TYR A 58 -8.06 1.98 -10.40
C TYR A 58 -9.38 2.63 -9.98
N ARG A 59 -9.36 3.51 -8.97
CA ARG A 59 -10.49 4.36 -8.55
C ARG A 59 -10.34 5.80 -9.02
N CYS A 60 -9.34 6.08 -9.86
CA CYS A 60 -8.94 7.42 -10.29
C CYS A 60 -8.59 8.37 -9.14
N ALA A 61 -8.17 7.81 -8.02
CA ALA A 61 -7.63 8.56 -6.90
C ALA A 61 -6.10 8.61 -7.00
N THR A 62 -5.48 9.22 -6.00
CA THR A 62 -4.05 9.56 -5.99
C THR A 62 -3.21 8.58 -5.19
N ARG A 63 -3.68 7.33 -4.97
CA ARG A 63 -2.93 6.31 -4.21
C ARG A 63 -1.97 5.56 -5.13
N THR A 64 -1.18 6.31 -5.88
CA THR A 64 -0.17 5.82 -6.83
C THR A 64 0.78 6.99 -7.21
N TYR A 65 1.76 6.73 -8.05
CA TYR A 65 2.64 7.71 -8.66
C TYR A 65 2.96 7.30 -10.11
N GLN A 66 3.49 8.25 -10.89
CA GLN A 66 3.67 8.08 -12.32
C GLN A 66 4.51 6.82 -12.63
N GLY A 67 3.94 5.93 -13.45
CA GLY A 67 4.62 4.71 -13.91
C GLY A 67 4.67 3.58 -12.88
N HIS A 68 3.98 3.70 -11.75
CA HIS A 68 3.96 2.64 -10.74
C HIS A 68 3.27 1.37 -11.28
N SER A 69 4.02 0.26 -11.39
CA SER A 69 3.56 -0.95 -12.10
C SER A 69 2.94 -2.03 -11.22
N GLY A 70 2.74 -1.79 -9.93
CA GLY A 70 2.35 -2.85 -9.00
C GLY A 70 1.49 -2.39 -7.84
N VAL A 71 1.34 -3.29 -6.88
CA VAL A 71 0.68 -3.01 -5.60
C VAL A 71 1.73 -3.08 -4.50
N ASP A 72 1.85 -1.99 -3.75
CA ASP A 72 2.77 -1.92 -2.61
C ASP A 72 2.01 -2.24 -1.32
N ILE A 73 2.41 -3.31 -0.64
CA ILE A 73 1.89 -3.68 0.68
C ILE A 73 3.00 -3.40 1.69
N ARG A 74 2.86 -2.28 2.41
CA ARG A 74 3.87 -1.80 3.36
C ARG A 74 3.66 -2.37 4.74
N LEU A 75 4.76 -2.63 5.42
CA LEU A 75 4.75 -2.84 6.87
C LEU A 75 4.68 -1.48 7.59
N LEU A 76 4.48 -1.56 8.91
CA LEU A 76 4.39 -0.36 9.75
C LEU A 76 5.72 0.35 9.92
N ASP A 77 6.81 -0.42 10.02
CA ASP A 77 8.14 0.05 10.41
C ASP A 77 9.22 -1.05 10.20
N LEU A 78 10.51 -0.68 10.36
CA LEU A 78 11.65 -1.60 10.29
C LEU A 78 11.65 -2.68 11.39
N PRO A 79 11.23 -2.43 12.65
CA PRO A 79 11.04 -3.51 13.62
C PRO A 79 10.10 -4.62 13.15
N ALA A 80 9.00 -4.28 12.47
CA ALA A 80 8.10 -5.28 11.87
C ALA A 80 8.82 -6.11 10.79
N GLN A 81 9.60 -5.46 9.93
CA GLN A 81 10.43 -6.15 8.94
C GLN A 81 11.44 -7.10 9.60
N LYS A 82 12.15 -6.65 10.64
CA LYS A 82 13.15 -7.45 11.37
C LYS A 82 12.56 -8.66 12.08
N ARG A 83 11.32 -8.58 12.58
CA ARG A 83 10.60 -9.75 13.13
C ARG A 83 10.32 -10.82 12.06
N GLY A 84 10.33 -10.43 10.79
CA GLY A 84 10.06 -11.29 9.64
C GLY A 84 8.57 -11.34 9.34
N VAL A 85 8.19 -10.83 8.18
CA VAL A 85 6.83 -10.96 7.63
C VAL A 85 6.93 -11.75 6.34
N GLU A 86 6.21 -12.86 6.26
CA GLU A 86 6.29 -13.78 5.12
C GLU A 86 5.66 -13.17 3.86
N VAL A 87 6.34 -13.34 2.73
CA VAL A 87 5.80 -13.15 1.39
C VAL A 87 5.27 -14.48 0.91
N LEU A 88 4.03 -14.50 0.42
CA LEU A 88 3.30 -15.69 0.02
C LEU A 88 3.08 -15.67 -1.49
N ALA A 89 3.16 -16.85 -2.12
CA ALA A 89 2.75 -17.00 -3.52
C ALA A 89 1.27 -16.64 -3.68
N ALA A 90 0.96 -15.62 -4.48
CA ALA A 90 -0.42 -15.20 -4.72
C ALA A 90 -1.21 -16.27 -5.49
N ALA A 91 -0.55 -17.06 -6.34
CA ALA A 91 -1.19 -18.11 -7.15
C ALA A 91 -0.21 -19.27 -7.38
N PRO A 92 -0.69 -20.48 -7.69
CA PRO A 92 0.19 -21.60 -8.03
C PRO A 92 0.95 -21.31 -9.34
N GLY A 93 2.16 -21.83 -9.47
CA GLY A 93 2.96 -21.66 -10.68
C GLY A 93 4.39 -22.18 -10.52
N ARG A 94 5.25 -21.84 -11.47
CA ARG A 94 6.67 -22.19 -11.46
C ARG A 94 7.53 -20.96 -11.25
N VAL A 95 8.50 -21.02 -10.34
CA VAL A 95 9.49 -19.95 -10.17
C VAL A 95 10.37 -19.89 -11.41
N SER A 96 10.30 -18.80 -12.17
CA SER A 96 11.04 -18.67 -13.44
C SER A 96 12.44 -18.08 -13.24
N ARG A 97 12.57 -17.08 -12.37
CA ARG A 97 13.84 -16.39 -12.04
C ARG A 97 13.76 -15.71 -10.68
N LEU A 98 14.93 -15.47 -10.07
CA LEU A 98 15.04 -14.79 -8.78
C LEU A 98 16.37 -14.06 -8.59
N ARG A 99 16.43 -13.18 -7.58
CA ARG A 99 17.63 -12.54 -7.04
C ARG A 99 17.53 -12.50 -5.51
N ASN A 100 18.62 -12.74 -4.78
CA ASN A 100 18.58 -12.87 -3.30
C ASN A 100 19.83 -12.33 -2.57
N ASP A 101 20.66 -11.53 -3.23
CA ASP A 101 21.97 -11.06 -2.76
C ASP A 101 22.07 -9.54 -2.52
N VAL A 102 20.99 -8.78 -2.77
CA VAL A 102 20.95 -7.33 -2.58
C VAL A 102 20.74 -6.99 -1.11
N ALA A 103 21.56 -6.10 -0.55
CA ALA A 103 21.44 -5.68 0.84
C ALA A 103 20.11 -4.94 1.12
N ASP A 104 19.59 -5.12 2.34
CA ASP A 104 18.44 -4.38 2.85
C ASP A 104 18.87 -2.98 3.29
N VAL A 105 18.91 -2.03 2.35
CA VAL A 105 19.31 -0.64 2.59
C VAL A 105 18.35 0.31 1.87
N SER A 106 17.80 1.26 2.63
CA SER A 106 16.93 2.30 2.06
C SER A 106 17.70 3.18 1.08
N VAL A 107 17.10 3.47 -0.08
CA VAL A 107 17.70 4.41 -1.05
C VAL A 107 17.76 5.85 -0.55
N ARG A 108 17.06 6.19 0.54
CA ARG A 108 17.25 7.47 1.24
C ARG A 108 18.66 7.60 1.83
N ALA A 109 19.25 6.48 2.25
CA ALA A 109 20.59 6.43 2.82
C ALA A 109 21.66 6.13 1.75
N ALA A 110 21.39 5.19 0.84
CA ALA A 110 22.37 4.74 -0.16
C ALA A 110 22.32 5.51 -1.49
N GLY A 111 21.27 6.29 -1.73
CA GLY A 111 20.98 6.92 -3.02
C GLY A 111 20.41 5.93 -4.05
N VAL A 112 19.52 6.41 -4.92
CA VAL A 112 18.85 5.57 -5.95
C VAL A 112 19.85 4.93 -6.92
N ALA A 113 20.96 5.60 -7.22
CA ALA A 113 21.98 5.10 -8.13
C ALA A 113 22.65 3.79 -7.64
N SER A 114 22.62 3.50 -6.33
CA SER A 114 23.24 2.30 -5.74
C SER A 114 22.56 0.98 -6.19
N VAL A 115 21.34 1.06 -6.71
CA VAL A 115 20.51 -0.08 -7.12
C VAL A 115 20.18 -0.08 -8.60
N ALA A 116 20.88 0.70 -9.43
CA ALA A 116 20.68 0.70 -10.88
C ALA A 116 20.79 -0.73 -11.47
N GLY A 117 19.82 -1.13 -12.30
CA GLY A 117 19.66 -2.47 -12.87
C GLY A 117 19.18 -3.54 -11.87
N ARG A 118 18.94 -3.14 -10.61
CA ARG A 118 18.51 -3.98 -9.48
C ARG A 118 17.40 -3.30 -8.70
N GLU A 119 16.55 -2.54 -9.38
CA GLU A 119 15.49 -1.71 -8.78
C GLU A 119 14.49 -2.58 -7.99
N CYS A 120 14.16 -3.77 -8.50
CA CYS A 120 13.35 -4.77 -7.79
C CYS A 120 14.03 -5.34 -6.53
N GLY A 121 15.34 -5.16 -6.35
CA GLY A 121 16.11 -5.74 -5.26
C GLY A 121 16.13 -7.27 -5.31
N ASN A 122 16.00 -7.88 -4.14
CA ASN A 122 15.71 -9.31 -4.03
C ASN A 122 14.24 -9.56 -4.35
N GLY A 123 14.00 -10.65 -5.04
CA GLY A 123 12.69 -10.95 -5.53
C GLY A 123 12.68 -12.17 -6.44
N LEU A 124 11.49 -12.54 -6.87
CA LEU A 124 11.30 -13.65 -7.79
C LEU A 124 10.12 -13.41 -8.72
N VAL A 125 10.07 -14.18 -9.79
CA VAL A 125 8.94 -14.23 -10.72
C VAL A 125 8.36 -15.63 -10.70
N ILE A 126 7.03 -15.72 -10.63
CA ILE A 126 6.28 -16.96 -10.81
C ILE A 126 5.57 -16.89 -12.16
N ASP A 127 5.85 -17.86 -13.01
CA ASP A 127 5.12 -18.14 -14.24
C ASP A 127 3.88 -18.99 -13.93
N HIS A 128 2.72 -18.53 -14.37
CA HIS A 128 1.41 -19.19 -14.17
C HIS A 128 0.91 -19.90 -15.43
N GLY A 129 1.70 -19.89 -16.52
CA GLY A 129 1.30 -20.38 -17.83
C GLY A 129 0.49 -19.37 -18.63
N GLY A 130 0.33 -19.61 -19.93
CA GLY A 130 -0.45 -18.74 -20.81
C GLY A 130 0.09 -17.30 -20.94
N GLY A 131 1.36 -17.07 -20.58
CA GLY A 131 1.99 -15.75 -20.56
C GLY A 131 1.67 -14.91 -19.33
N TRP A 132 1.04 -15.47 -18.30
CA TRP A 132 0.78 -14.80 -17.02
C TRP A 132 1.96 -14.96 -16.05
N GLU A 133 2.35 -13.87 -15.42
CA GLU A 133 3.37 -13.89 -14.37
C GLU A 133 3.02 -12.97 -13.19
N THR A 134 3.50 -13.34 -12.00
CA THR A 134 3.58 -12.44 -10.84
C THR A 134 5.03 -12.22 -10.45
N GLN A 135 5.42 -10.97 -10.22
CA GLN A 135 6.73 -10.58 -9.73
C GLN A 135 6.61 -10.03 -8.30
N TYR A 136 7.52 -10.46 -7.43
CA TYR A 136 7.62 -10.07 -6.02
C TYR A 136 8.96 -9.38 -5.82
N CYS A 137 8.96 -8.11 -5.40
CA CYS A 137 10.17 -7.29 -5.24
C CYS A 137 10.37 -6.84 -3.79
N HIS A 138 11.57 -6.31 -3.52
CA HIS A 138 11.99 -5.74 -2.23
C HIS A 138 12.00 -6.76 -1.08
N MET A 139 12.26 -8.03 -1.38
CA MET A 139 12.36 -9.08 -0.37
C MET A 139 13.64 -8.94 0.46
N ALA A 140 13.65 -9.51 1.67
CA ALA A 140 14.79 -9.42 2.57
C ALA A 140 15.98 -10.24 2.04
N GLN A 141 17.19 -9.70 2.17
CA GLN A 141 18.42 -10.36 1.74
C GLN A 141 18.53 -11.77 2.31
N GLY A 142 18.81 -12.76 1.46
CA GLY A 142 18.96 -14.16 1.87
C GLY A 142 17.67 -14.85 2.32
N SER A 143 16.50 -14.20 2.25
CA SER A 143 15.26 -14.75 2.83
C SER A 143 14.48 -15.68 1.89
N ILE A 144 14.76 -15.65 0.58
CA ILE A 144 14.05 -16.47 -0.42
C ILE A 144 14.35 -17.96 -0.20
N ARG A 145 13.30 -18.78 -0.12
CA ARG A 145 13.34 -20.21 0.25
C ARG A 145 13.13 -21.18 -0.92
N VAL A 146 12.91 -20.64 -2.10
CA VAL A 146 12.66 -21.39 -3.35
C VAL A 146 13.78 -21.12 -4.34
N LYS A 147 13.92 -22.00 -5.34
CA LYS A 147 14.86 -21.85 -6.45
C LYS A 147 14.14 -21.77 -7.78
N ALA A 148 14.83 -21.26 -8.80
CA ALA A 148 14.33 -21.32 -10.17
C ALA A 148 14.01 -22.77 -10.57
N GLY A 149 12.87 -22.96 -11.21
CA GLY A 149 12.32 -24.26 -11.58
C GLY A 149 11.36 -24.87 -10.57
N ASP A 150 11.34 -24.42 -9.30
CA ASP A 150 10.40 -24.97 -8.31
C ASP A 150 8.95 -24.68 -8.68
N VAL A 151 8.07 -25.65 -8.40
CA VAL A 151 6.62 -25.46 -8.47
C VAL A 151 6.13 -25.05 -7.09
N VAL A 152 5.30 -24.01 -7.03
CA VAL A 152 4.73 -23.48 -5.79
C VAL A 152 3.21 -23.50 -5.83
N THR A 153 2.58 -23.61 -4.67
CA THR A 153 1.12 -23.52 -4.50
C THR A 153 0.72 -22.14 -3.97
N ALA A 154 -0.55 -21.75 -4.15
CA ALA A 154 -1.05 -20.50 -3.58
C ALA A 154 -0.92 -20.52 -2.05
N GLY A 155 -0.46 -19.41 -1.47
CA GLY A 155 -0.22 -19.25 -0.04
C GLY A 155 1.11 -19.85 0.45
N GLN A 156 1.89 -20.51 -0.41
CA GLN A 156 3.19 -21.04 -0.04
C GLN A 156 4.15 -19.89 0.34
N PRO A 157 4.83 -19.96 1.50
CA PRO A 157 5.88 -19.01 1.85
C PRO A 157 7.04 -19.03 0.85
N LEU A 158 7.39 -17.85 0.32
CA LEU A 158 8.46 -17.65 -0.66
C LEU A 158 9.74 -17.09 -0.03
N GLY A 159 9.58 -16.26 1.00
CA GLY A 159 10.64 -15.55 1.70
C GLY A 159 10.03 -14.47 2.58
N ARG A 160 10.75 -13.38 2.85
CA ARG A 160 10.28 -12.32 3.75
C ARG A 160 10.29 -10.94 3.10
N VAL A 161 9.40 -10.06 3.56
CA VAL A 161 9.40 -8.65 3.20
C VAL A 161 10.72 -8.02 3.67
N GLY A 162 11.35 -7.22 2.82
CA GLY A 162 12.66 -6.62 3.08
C GLY A 162 12.71 -5.13 2.81
N LEU A 163 13.93 -4.66 2.54
CA LEU A 163 14.25 -3.26 2.23
C LEU A 163 15.31 -3.20 1.10
N SER A 164 15.33 -4.20 0.22
CA SER A 164 16.30 -4.26 -0.88
C SER A 164 15.79 -3.57 -2.15
N GLY A 165 16.71 -3.09 -2.99
CA GLY A 165 16.37 -2.42 -4.25
C GLY A 165 15.94 -0.97 -4.06
N GLN A 166 15.15 -0.44 -4.99
CA GLN A 166 14.71 0.96 -5.00
C GLN A 166 13.53 1.16 -4.03
N THR A 167 13.82 1.09 -2.73
CA THR A 167 12.81 1.15 -1.67
C THR A 167 13.22 2.09 -0.53
N GLU A 168 12.24 2.78 0.05
CA GLU A 168 12.44 3.73 1.14
C GLU A 168 11.93 3.23 2.50
N TYR A 169 11.04 2.23 2.49
CA TYR A 169 10.35 1.66 3.65
C TYR A 169 10.07 0.17 3.39
N PRO A 170 9.93 -0.68 4.42
CA PRO A 170 9.75 -2.11 4.22
C PRO A 170 8.37 -2.42 3.62
N HIS A 171 8.36 -3.01 2.44
CA HIS A 171 7.14 -3.38 1.73
C HIS A 171 7.39 -4.51 0.72
N LEU A 172 6.31 -5.19 0.33
CA LEU A 172 6.30 -5.99 -0.89
C LEU A 172 5.76 -5.12 -2.03
N HIS A 173 6.47 -5.04 -3.14
CA HIS A 173 5.92 -4.59 -4.42
C HIS A 173 5.58 -5.82 -5.26
N MET A 174 4.29 -5.98 -5.60
CA MET A 174 3.82 -7.09 -6.45
C MET A 174 3.32 -6.57 -7.79
N THR A 175 3.92 -7.04 -8.89
CA THR A 175 3.45 -6.76 -10.26
C THR A 175 2.78 -8.00 -10.84
N VAL A 176 1.65 -7.82 -11.53
CA VAL A 176 1.04 -8.85 -12.39
C VAL A 176 1.31 -8.50 -13.84
N ARG A 177 1.73 -9.46 -14.67
CA ARG A 177 1.83 -9.25 -16.11
C ARG A 177 1.13 -10.34 -16.92
N HIS A 178 0.69 -9.96 -18.10
CA HIS A 178 0.23 -10.87 -19.14
C HIS A 178 0.92 -10.51 -20.45
N GLN A 179 1.63 -11.48 -21.04
CA GLN A 179 2.42 -11.28 -22.27
C GLN A 179 3.38 -10.08 -22.17
N GLY A 180 4.06 -9.96 -21.02
CA GLY A 180 5.02 -8.90 -20.74
C GLY A 180 4.41 -7.52 -20.40
N ARG A 181 3.09 -7.36 -20.46
CA ARG A 181 2.41 -6.10 -20.12
C ARG A 181 1.87 -6.12 -18.70
N THR A 182 2.05 -5.03 -17.96
CA THR A 182 1.46 -4.85 -16.63
C THR A 182 -0.06 -4.94 -16.68
N VAL A 183 -0.64 -5.69 -15.74
CA VAL A 183 -2.07 -5.82 -15.52
C VAL A 183 -2.38 -5.34 -14.11
N ASP A 184 -3.38 -4.47 -13.97
CA ASP A 184 -3.88 -4.09 -12.66
C ASP A 184 -4.75 -5.22 -12.08
N PRO A 185 -4.37 -5.85 -10.95
CA PRO A 185 -5.14 -6.95 -10.38
C PRO A 185 -6.50 -6.53 -9.81
N PHE A 186 -6.74 -5.24 -9.58
CA PHE A 186 -8.05 -4.70 -9.19
C PHE A 186 -8.95 -4.38 -10.38
N ALA A 187 -8.35 -4.20 -11.56
CA ALA A 187 -8.99 -3.69 -12.76
C ALA A 187 -8.34 -4.27 -14.04
N PRO A 188 -8.42 -5.59 -14.26
CA PRO A 188 -7.58 -6.30 -15.23
C PRO A 188 -7.96 -6.06 -16.70
N ASN A 189 -9.10 -5.43 -16.99
CA ASN A 189 -9.48 -5.12 -18.37
C ASN A 189 -8.82 -3.81 -18.84
N PRO A 190 -7.84 -3.83 -19.76
CA PRO A 190 -7.14 -2.63 -20.21
C PRO A 190 -8.05 -1.68 -21.01
N ALA A 191 -9.12 -2.17 -21.64
CA ALA A 191 -10.08 -1.33 -22.39
C ALA A 191 -10.84 -0.34 -21.49
N SER A 192 -10.74 -0.52 -20.17
CA SER A 192 -11.34 0.35 -19.16
C SER A 192 -10.31 1.18 -18.41
N ALA A 193 -9.07 1.32 -18.90
CA ALA A 193 -8.05 2.15 -18.25
C ALA A 193 -8.53 3.59 -18.02
N ALA A 194 -9.26 4.14 -19.00
CA ALA A 194 -9.86 5.48 -18.93
C ALA A 194 -11.13 5.55 -18.05
N SER A 195 -11.75 4.42 -17.72
CA SER A 195 -12.96 4.40 -16.91
C SER A 195 -12.65 3.86 -15.51
N CYS A 196 -12.87 4.71 -14.50
CA CYS A 196 -12.73 4.40 -13.07
C CYS A 196 -13.80 3.41 -12.56
N THR A 197 -14.40 2.65 -13.49
CA THR A 197 -15.54 1.79 -13.26
C THR A 197 -15.09 0.52 -12.54
N ALA A 198 -15.90 0.08 -11.58
CA ALA A 198 -15.65 -1.17 -10.88
C ALA A 198 -15.56 -2.34 -11.86
N GLN A 199 -14.53 -3.16 -11.69
CA GLN A 199 -14.30 -4.38 -12.47
C GLN A 199 -14.25 -5.58 -11.55
N GLN A 200 -14.40 -6.77 -12.13
CA GLN A 200 -14.11 -8.00 -11.43
C GLN A 200 -12.59 -8.10 -11.20
N PRO A 201 -12.13 -8.12 -9.94
CA PRO A 201 -10.71 -8.21 -9.64
C PRO A 201 -10.20 -9.63 -9.89
N MET A 202 -8.88 -9.76 -10.04
CA MET A 202 -8.20 -11.07 -10.10
C MET A 202 -8.09 -11.74 -8.71
N TRP A 203 -8.34 -10.99 -7.65
CA TRP A 203 -8.25 -11.45 -6.27
C TRP A 203 -9.30 -12.51 -5.92
N THR A 204 -8.93 -13.48 -5.08
CA THR A 204 -9.88 -14.34 -4.36
C THR A 204 -10.82 -13.48 -3.51
N PRO A 205 -12.05 -13.94 -3.20
CA PRO A 205 -12.98 -13.17 -2.37
C PRO A 205 -12.39 -12.74 -1.01
N ALA A 206 -11.60 -13.61 -0.37
CA ALA A 206 -10.94 -13.30 0.89
C ALA A 206 -9.88 -12.19 0.72
N ALA A 207 -9.04 -12.28 -0.32
CA ALA A 207 -8.04 -11.26 -0.62
C ALA A 207 -8.70 -9.92 -1.03
N ALA A 208 -9.74 -9.95 -1.85
CA ALA A 208 -10.50 -8.76 -2.25
C ALA A 208 -11.11 -8.04 -1.04
N LYS A 209 -11.64 -8.79 -0.07
CA LYS A 209 -12.14 -8.24 1.19
C LYS A 209 -11.02 -7.55 1.98
N ALA A 210 -9.87 -8.21 2.15
CA ALA A 210 -8.72 -7.63 2.85
C ALA A 210 -8.16 -6.38 2.14
N LEU A 211 -8.20 -6.36 0.81
CA LEU A 211 -7.69 -5.29 -0.05
C LEU A 211 -8.77 -4.26 -0.42
N THR A 212 -9.85 -4.17 0.35
CA THR A 212 -10.89 -3.15 0.13
C THR A 212 -10.25 -1.77 0.05
N TYR A 213 -10.62 -1.00 -0.98
CA TYR A 213 -10.02 0.30 -1.26
C TYR A 213 -10.10 1.23 -0.05
N LYS A 214 -8.96 1.87 0.27
CA LYS A 214 -8.88 2.97 1.24
C LYS A 214 -8.22 4.17 0.59
N ALA A 215 -8.86 5.34 0.70
CA ALA A 215 -8.30 6.60 0.19
C ALA A 215 -7.06 7.05 0.96
N GLY A 216 -6.89 6.57 2.19
CA GLY A 216 -5.73 6.79 3.05
C GLY A 216 -5.85 5.92 4.29
N ALA A 217 -4.82 5.92 5.15
CA ALA A 217 -4.84 5.18 6.40
C ALA A 217 -3.95 5.83 7.47
N ILE A 218 -4.31 5.65 8.75
CA ILE A 218 -3.40 5.91 9.87
C ILE A 218 -2.53 4.68 10.03
N LEU A 219 -1.27 4.79 9.62
CA LEU A 219 -0.31 3.69 9.63
C LEU A 219 0.19 3.42 11.05
N ASN A 220 0.67 4.46 11.74
CA ASN A 220 1.13 4.39 13.12
C ASN A 220 0.36 5.42 13.95
N ALA A 221 0.01 5.06 15.17
CA ALA A 221 -0.39 6.01 16.20
C ALA A 221 0.09 5.46 17.55
N GLY A 222 0.36 6.34 18.50
CA GLY A 222 0.80 5.87 19.81
C GLY A 222 1.40 6.97 20.67
N PHE A 223 2.23 6.52 21.60
CA PHE A 223 2.87 7.37 22.58
C PHE A 223 4.39 7.24 22.57
N ALA A 224 5.08 8.33 22.88
CA ALA A 224 6.53 8.38 23.05
C ALA A 224 6.91 9.22 24.27
N GLY A 225 8.10 8.94 24.82
CA GLY A 225 8.68 9.64 25.98
C GLY A 225 9.41 10.95 25.63
N ALA A 226 9.54 11.26 24.35
CA ALA A 226 10.22 12.45 23.85
C ALA A 226 9.62 12.87 22.49
N ALA A 227 9.93 14.09 22.06
CA ALA A 227 9.67 14.54 20.69
C ALA A 227 10.33 13.57 19.69
N LEU A 228 9.66 13.34 18.56
CA LEU A 228 10.08 12.34 17.58
C LEU A 228 10.06 12.85 16.14
N THR A 229 10.85 12.21 15.29
CA THR A 229 10.90 12.43 13.83
C THR A 229 10.23 11.28 13.08
N LEU A 230 9.91 11.52 11.81
CA LEU A 230 9.39 10.47 10.92
C LEU A 230 10.35 9.28 10.80
N ASP A 231 11.65 9.54 10.76
CA ASP A 231 12.68 8.50 10.67
C ASP A 231 12.75 7.66 11.95
N GLN A 232 12.50 8.24 13.11
CA GLN A 232 12.40 7.48 14.37
C GLN A 232 11.16 6.58 14.39
N ILE A 233 10.03 7.02 13.83
CA ILE A 233 8.85 6.17 13.64
C ILE A 233 9.18 5.00 12.72
N GLU A 234 9.79 5.27 11.57
CA GLU A 234 10.11 4.25 10.56
C GLU A 234 11.15 3.24 11.07
N SER A 235 12.21 3.71 11.73
CA SER A 235 13.27 2.86 12.25
C SER A 235 12.92 2.16 13.57
N GLY A 236 11.87 2.62 14.25
CA GLY A 236 11.48 2.13 15.57
C GLY A 236 12.40 2.56 16.70
N THR A 237 13.25 3.57 16.49
CA THR A 237 14.18 4.08 17.50
C THR A 237 13.57 5.19 18.37
N MET A 238 12.24 5.20 18.51
CA MET A 238 11.52 6.17 19.33
C MET A 238 11.82 5.93 20.82
N THR A 239 11.97 7.01 21.58
CA THR A 239 12.02 6.93 23.04
C THR A 239 10.69 6.39 23.55
N ARG A 240 10.72 5.19 24.15
CA ARG A 240 9.53 4.58 24.75
C ARG A 240 8.99 5.46 25.88
N LEU A 241 7.68 5.62 25.95
CA LEU A 241 7.03 6.29 27.06
C LEU A 241 7.22 5.47 28.36
N ALA A 242 7.67 6.13 29.42
CA ALA A 242 7.86 5.59 30.76
C ALA A 242 7.58 6.68 31.81
N ALA A 243 7.37 6.31 33.07
CA ALA A 243 7.01 7.25 34.14
C ALA A 243 8.01 8.41 34.30
N GLY A 244 9.30 8.14 34.15
CA GLY A 244 10.38 9.14 34.22
C GLY A 244 10.72 9.83 32.90
N ALA A 245 9.95 9.60 31.83
CA ALA A 245 10.20 10.26 30.55
C ALA A 245 10.04 11.78 30.69
N PRO A 246 10.82 12.61 29.97
CA PRO A 246 10.72 14.07 30.06
C PRO A 246 9.41 14.63 29.48
N TYR A 247 8.78 13.89 28.58
CA TYR A 247 7.51 14.25 27.95
C TYR A 247 6.59 13.03 27.84
N MET A 248 5.28 13.29 27.80
CA MET A 248 4.32 12.39 27.17
C MET A 248 3.95 12.98 25.82
N VAL A 249 4.33 12.30 24.75
CA VAL A 249 4.02 12.67 23.37
C VAL A 249 3.00 11.70 22.82
N ALA A 250 1.93 12.22 22.22
CA ALA A 250 1.01 11.47 21.38
C ALA A 250 1.31 11.80 19.91
N TYR A 251 1.27 10.80 19.04
CA TYR A 251 1.58 11.00 17.62
C TYR A 251 0.71 10.13 16.72
N MET A 252 0.67 10.51 15.44
CA MET A 252 0.24 9.65 14.36
C MET A 252 1.10 9.85 13.11
N ARG A 253 1.14 8.82 12.27
CA ARG A 253 1.62 8.84 10.90
C ARG A 253 0.52 8.30 9.99
N ALA A 254 0.18 9.05 8.96
CA ALA A 254 -0.81 8.67 7.97
C ALA A 254 -0.18 8.53 6.58
N VAL A 255 -0.84 7.75 5.72
CA VAL A 255 -0.46 7.47 4.33
C VAL A 255 -1.61 7.79 3.37
N GLY A 256 -1.30 8.18 2.14
CA GLY A 256 -2.29 8.51 1.12
C GLY A 256 -3.08 9.79 1.46
N LEU A 257 -2.37 10.84 1.87
CA LEU A 257 -3.01 12.13 2.16
C LEU A 257 -3.20 12.93 0.87
N GLU A 258 -4.32 13.63 0.79
CA GLU A 258 -4.68 14.51 -0.31
C GLU A 258 -4.33 15.97 0.01
N ARG A 259 -4.29 16.81 -1.03
CA ARG A 259 -4.21 18.26 -0.84
C ARG A 259 -5.37 18.73 0.03
N GLY A 260 -5.08 19.57 1.01
CA GLY A 260 -6.06 20.11 1.93
C GLY A 260 -6.37 19.22 3.13
N ASP A 261 -5.86 17.98 3.18
CA ASP A 261 -6.01 17.15 4.38
C ASP A 261 -5.33 17.81 5.59
N GLU A 262 -5.90 17.64 6.77
CA GLU A 262 -5.32 18.12 8.02
C GLU A 262 -5.20 16.98 9.03
N LEU A 263 -4.11 16.98 9.77
CA LEU A 263 -3.77 15.98 10.77
C LEU A 263 -4.00 16.53 12.18
N GLU A 264 -4.90 15.92 12.94
CA GLU A 264 -5.21 16.29 14.32
C GLU A 264 -4.81 15.20 15.31
N VAL A 265 -4.18 15.60 16.41
CA VAL A 265 -3.86 14.72 17.55
C VAL A 265 -4.30 15.40 18.84
N ILE A 266 -5.00 14.65 19.69
CA ILE A 266 -5.51 15.09 20.98
C ILE A 266 -5.01 14.11 22.05
N LEU A 267 -4.32 14.62 23.06
CA LEU A 267 -3.83 13.88 24.21
C LEU A 267 -4.65 14.23 25.45
N THR A 268 -5.22 13.20 26.09
CA THR A 268 -6.14 13.35 27.22
C THR A 268 -5.64 12.55 28.44
N ALA A 269 -5.74 13.16 29.62
CA ALA A 269 -5.36 12.57 30.91
C ALA A 269 -6.44 11.63 31.46
N PRO A 270 -6.13 10.88 32.54
CA PRO A 270 -7.12 10.23 33.37
C PRO A 270 -8.16 11.26 33.84
N GLY A 271 -9.45 10.90 33.77
CA GLY A 271 -10.55 11.82 34.11
C GLY A 271 -10.99 12.75 32.98
N GLY A 272 -10.36 12.69 31.80
CA GLY A 272 -10.86 13.32 30.58
C GLY A 272 -10.34 14.74 30.30
N SER A 273 -9.46 15.28 31.12
CA SER A 273 -8.86 16.60 30.86
C SER A 273 -7.87 16.55 29.69
N GLN A 274 -7.98 17.51 28.77
CA GLN A 274 -7.07 17.60 27.63
C GLN A 274 -5.71 18.16 28.08
N LEU A 275 -4.63 17.41 27.82
CA LEU A 275 -3.27 17.82 28.15
C LEU A 275 -2.60 18.61 27.02
N ALA A 276 -2.86 18.19 25.78
CA ALA A 276 -2.37 18.83 24.58
C ALA A 276 -3.27 18.48 23.39
N ALA A 277 -3.41 19.40 22.44
CA ALA A 277 -4.05 19.14 21.15
C ALA A 277 -3.38 19.98 20.07
N GLY A 278 -3.42 19.50 18.84
CA GLY A 278 -2.74 20.13 17.73
C GLY A 278 -3.28 19.62 16.42
N LYS A 279 -3.58 20.56 15.53
CA LYS A 279 -4.03 20.30 14.17
C LYS A 279 -3.04 20.91 13.19
N SER A 280 -2.63 20.16 12.17
CA SER A 280 -1.68 20.65 11.17
C SER A 280 -2.31 21.73 10.31
N LYS A 281 -1.49 22.50 9.60
CA LYS A 281 -1.96 23.23 8.43
C LYS A 281 -2.51 22.24 7.39
N PRO A 282 -3.43 22.67 6.50
CA PRO A 282 -3.84 21.86 5.36
C PRO A 282 -2.63 21.48 4.49
N MET A 283 -2.58 20.23 4.01
CA MET A 283 -1.51 19.78 3.13
C MET A 283 -1.48 20.63 1.84
N ASP A 284 -0.31 21.10 1.44
CA ASP A 284 -0.06 21.87 0.21
C ASP A 284 -0.20 21.04 -1.08
N GLY A 285 -0.10 19.72 -0.95
CA GLY A 285 -0.27 18.74 -2.01
C GLY A 285 -0.43 17.33 -1.45
N PRO A 286 -0.63 16.33 -2.32
CA PRO A 286 -0.67 14.94 -1.90
C PRO A 286 0.62 14.54 -1.16
N LYS A 287 0.49 13.73 -0.10
CA LYS A 287 1.63 13.16 0.63
C LYS A 287 1.50 11.64 0.64
N ALA A 288 2.54 10.95 0.17
CA ALA A 288 2.64 9.50 0.29
C ALA A 288 2.56 9.07 1.77
N HIS A 289 3.18 9.85 2.64
CA HIS A 289 3.04 9.79 4.08
C HIS A 289 3.31 11.14 4.77
N TRP A 290 2.72 11.36 5.93
CA TRP A 290 3.03 12.51 6.79
C TRP A 290 2.75 12.16 8.25
N PHE A 291 3.25 12.96 9.19
CA PHE A 291 3.04 12.71 10.62
C PHE A 291 2.70 14.00 11.37
N GLN A 292 2.06 13.84 12.52
CA GLN A 292 1.74 14.91 13.47
C GLN A 292 1.95 14.41 14.88
N MET A 293 2.37 15.29 15.78
CA MET A 293 2.52 14.99 17.20
C MET A 293 2.12 16.16 18.09
N VAL A 294 1.72 15.85 19.32
CA VAL A 294 1.51 16.80 20.40
C VAL A 294 2.14 16.23 21.66
N GLY A 295 2.56 17.08 22.58
CA GLY A 295 3.18 16.59 23.80
C GLY A 295 3.05 17.54 24.97
N LYS A 296 3.17 16.97 26.16
CA LYS A 296 3.20 17.70 27.43
C LYS A 296 4.45 17.28 28.20
N ARG A 297 5.16 18.26 28.76
CA ARG A 297 6.29 18.01 29.67
C ARG A 297 5.77 17.33 30.93
N THR A 298 6.55 16.39 31.45
CA THR A 298 6.25 15.70 32.71
C THR A 298 6.09 16.71 33.86
N PRO A 299 4.97 16.66 34.61
CA PRO A 299 4.76 17.55 35.75
C PRO A 299 5.79 17.28 36.87
N PRO A 300 6.08 18.27 37.75
CA PRO A 300 6.99 18.08 38.88
C PRO A 300 6.62 16.91 39.81
N GLY A 301 5.33 16.60 39.96
CA GLY A 301 4.82 15.47 40.74
C GLY A 301 4.66 14.16 39.95
N GLY A 302 5.17 14.10 38.72
CA GLY A 302 4.96 12.97 37.81
C GLY A 302 3.58 12.97 37.16
N TRP A 303 3.31 11.90 36.41
CA TRP A 303 2.02 11.68 35.76
C TRP A 303 1.02 11.08 36.74
N PRO A 304 -0.19 11.64 36.89
CA PRO A 304 -1.29 10.98 37.60
C PRO A 304 -1.48 9.54 37.08
N SER A 305 -1.68 8.58 37.98
CA SER A 305 -1.90 7.19 37.54
C SER A 305 -3.24 7.05 36.84
N GLY A 306 -3.28 6.19 35.83
CA GLY A 306 -4.50 5.88 35.10
C GLY A 306 -4.32 5.80 33.60
N ALA A 307 -5.44 5.75 32.88
CA ALA A 307 -5.45 5.64 31.44
C ALA A 307 -5.34 7.02 30.77
N TYR A 308 -4.37 7.16 29.88
CA TYR A 308 -4.19 8.30 28.99
C TYR A 308 -4.60 7.88 27.60
N THR A 309 -5.25 8.77 26.85
CA THR A 309 -5.73 8.47 25.51
C THR A 309 -5.18 9.45 24.49
N ALA A 310 -4.80 8.93 23.33
CA ALA A 310 -4.46 9.70 22.15
C ALA A 310 -5.54 9.48 21.10
N GLU A 311 -6.32 10.51 20.78
CA GLU A 311 -7.23 10.49 19.64
C GLU A 311 -6.57 11.17 18.46
N THR A 312 -6.60 10.49 17.32
CA THR A 312 -5.91 10.90 16.10
C THR A 312 -6.89 10.92 14.96
N ARG A 313 -6.90 11.99 14.15
CA ARG A 313 -7.89 12.21 13.11
C ARG A 313 -7.27 12.80 11.86
N VAL A 314 -7.70 12.30 10.71
CA VAL A 314 -7.45 12.93 9.40
C VAL A 314 -8.73 13.63 8.97
N TRP A 315 -8.64 14.92 8.72
CA TRP A 315 -9.73 15.76 8.24
C TRP A 315 -9.58 15.99 6.74
N ARG A 316 -10.68 15.87 6.00
CA ARG A 316 -10.76 16.16 4.57
C ARG A 316 -12.03 16.94 4.27
N GLY A 317 -11.90 18.12 3.70
CA GLY A 317 -13.05 18.99 3.42
C GLY A 317 -13.92 19.26 4.65
N GLY A 318 -13.30 19.43 5.83
CA GLY A 318 -14.00 19.67 7.09
C GLY A 318 -14.63 18.44 7.75
N LYS A 319 -14.47 17.23 7.19
CA LYS A 319 -15.00 15.98 7.77
C LYS A 319 -13.86 15.07 8.22
N VAL A 320 -14.04 14.37 9.33
CA VAL A 320 -13.11 13.32 9.76
C VAL A 320 -13.28 12.11 8.83
N VAL A 321 -12.22 11.74 8.12
CA VAL A 321 -12.22 10.60 7.19
C VAL A 321 -11.45 9.41 7.72
N LEU A 322 -10.52 9.62 8.66
CA LEU A 322 -9.81 8.56 9.37
C LEU A 322 -9.74 8.92 10.85
N THR A 323 -9.88 7.93 11.72
CA THR A 323 -9.70 8.10 13.16
C THR A 323 -9.05 6.87 13.77
N ARG A 324 -8.22 7.07 14.79
CA ARG A 324 -7.67 6.00 15.63
C ARG A 324 -7.50 6.52 17.05
N ARG A 325 -7.83 5.65 18.02
CA ARG A 325 -7.68 5.93 19.45
C ARG A 325 -6.69 4.94 20.04
N GLU A 326 -5.67 5.47 20.67
CA GLU A 326 -4.66 4.70 21.41
C GLU A 326 -4.80 4.97 22.89
N THR A 327 -4.45 3.99 23.72
CA THR A 327 -4.46 4.12 25.19
C THR A 327 -3.15 3.63 25.77
N THR A 328 -2.62 4.37 26.74
CA THR A 328 -1.49 3.94 27.58
C THR A 328 -1.84 4.13 29.05
N ARG A 329 -1.07 3.52 29.95
CA ARG A 329 -1.23 3.67 31.39
C ARG A 329 0.07 4.14 32.04
N MET A 330 -0.08 4.97 33.07
CA MET A 330 0.96 5.39 33.99
C MET A 330 0.67 4.88 35.40
#